data_AF-A0A0R3SBR0-F1
#
_entry.id   AF-A0A0R3SBR0-F1
#
_cell.length_a   1.000
_cell.length_b   1.000
_cell.length_c   1.000
_cell.angle_alpha   90.00
_cell.angle_beta   90.00
_cell.angle_gamma   90.00
#
_symmetry.space_group_name_H-M   'P 1'
#
loop_
_entity.id
_entity.type
_entity.pdbx_description
1 polymer ?
#
loop_
_entity_poly.entity_id
_entity_poly.type
_entity_poly.pdbx_seq_one_letter_code
_entity_poly.pdbx_strand_id
1 'polypeptide(L)'
;MLRLPNAAQYTVLIRKDPNNTRGSDANEVGIMPDGEPIIVHELNRSEYLHFNSKIDYIGYVLAYLFGDENISTDERILAFMSEFEAVPVKALPQHPKLKAVDAYPWEIANAVKLLVPQLHIFEISGVGELVKRIPSVLPKSAYTESQ
;
A
#
# COMPACT_ATOMS: atom_id res chain seq x y z
N MET A 1 13.48 -0.88 7.95
CA MET A 1 12.49 -0.83 9.06
C MET A 1 11.28 -0.06 8.55
N LEU A 2 10.23 -0.77 8.14
CA LEU A 2 8.99 -0.18 7.60
C LEU A 2 8.41 0.78 8.63
N ARG A 3 8.52 2.10 8.41
CA ARG A 3 7.72 3.07 9.16
C ARG A 3 6.32 3.02 8.57
N LEU A 4 5.43 2.30 9.25
CA LEU A 4 4.01 2.31 8.96
C LEU A 4 3.53 3.77 8.93
N PRO A 5 2.67 4.15 7.97
CA PRO A 5 2.07 5.48 8.02
C PRO A 5 1.37 5.62 9.37
N ASN A 6 1.71 6.68 10.12
CA ASN A 6 1.16 7.00 11.45
C ASN A 6 -0.39 7.14 11.46
N ALA A 7 -1.05 6.95 10.32
CA ALA A 7 -2.49 7.10 10.13
C ALA A 7 -3.25 5.76 10.03
N ALA A 8 -2.61 4.63 9.71
CA ALA A 8 -3.34 3.37 9.60
C ALA A 8 -3.74 2.88 10.99
N GLN A 9 -5.02 2.95 11.32
CA GLN A 9 -5.55 2.38 12.55
C GLN A 9 -5.79 0.89 12.33
N TYR A 10 -4.97 0.07 12.99
CA TYR A 10 -5.09 -1.38 12.95
C TYR A 10 -4.91 -1.98 14.33
N THR A 11 -5.44 -3.19 14.52
CA THR A 11 -5.24 -4.02 15.71
C THR A 11 -4.48 -5.28 15.31
N VAL A 12 -3.65 -5.81 16.20
CA VAL A 12 -2.97 -7.09 15.98
C VAL A 12 -3.82 -8.23 16.54
N LEU A 13 -4.15 -9.21 15.70
CA LEU A 13 -4.86 -10.42 16.07
C LEU A 13 -3.87 -11.60 16.14
N ILE A 14 -3.92 -12.39 17.21
CA ILE A 14 -3.05 -13.55 17.40
C ILE A 14 -3.79 -14.83 16.95
N ARG A 15 -3.12 -15.65 16.14
CA ARG A 15 -3.64 -16.95 15.71
C ARG A 15 -3.72 -17.89 16.90
N LYS A 16 -4.94 -18.25 17.31
CA LYS A 16 -5.19 -19.14 18.44
C LYS A 16 -5.12 -20.61 18.00
N ASP A 17 -3.97 -21.08 17.51
CA ASP A 17 -3.77 -22.51 17.24
C ASP A 17 -2.27 -22.90 17.22
N PRO A 18 -1.75 -23.64 18.21
CA PRO A 18 -0.35 -24.05 18.27
C PRO A 18 0.01 -25.19 17.30
N ASN A 19 -0.98 -25.85 16.66
CA ASN A 19 -0.75 -27.04 15.82
C ASN A 19 -1.10 -26.85 14.33
N ASN A 20 -1.44 -25.64 13.89
CA ASN A 20 -1.91 -25.43 12.52
C ASN A 20 -0.78 -25.04 11.58
N THR A 21 -0.03 -26.06 11.15
CA THR A 21 0.75 -26.07 9.90
C THR A 21 -0.16 -26.02 8.68
N ARG A 22 -0.94 -24.94 8.51
CA ARG A 22 -1.36 -24.54 7.16
C ARG A 22 -0.17 -23.86 6.48
N GLY A 23 0.76 -24.72 6.09
CA GLY A 23 1.56 -24.55 4.90
C GLY A 23 0.63 -24.70 3.70
N SER A 24 0.08 -23.59 3.27
CA SER A 24 -0.11 -23.27 1.86
C SER A 24 -0.31 -21.77 1.82
N ASP A 25 0.19 -21.14 0.77
CA ASP A 25 0.10 -19.71 0.46
C ASP A 25 -1.36 -19.22 0.23
N ALA A 26 -2.33 -19.85 0.88
CA ALA A 26 -3.75 -19.59 0.77
C ALA A 26 -4.11 -18.42 1.69
N ASN A 27 -3.94 -17.24 1.13
CA ASN A 27 -4.50 -15.94 1.53
C ASN A 27 -3.68 -15.21 2.61
N GLU A 28 -2.62 -14.54 2.16
CA GLU A 28 -1.94 -13.48 2.92
C GLU A 28 -2.91 -12.35 3.31
N VAL A 29 -4.05 -12.23 2.63
CA VAL A 29 -5.10 -11.23 2.82
C VAL A 29 -6.45 -11.93 3.03
N GLY A 30 -7.22 -11.52 4.02
CA GLY A 30 -8.57 -12.03 4.28
C GLY A 30 -9.57 -10.91 4.62
N ILE A 31 -10.85 -11.27 4.67
CA ILE A 31 -11.94 -10.40 5.14
C ILE A 31 -12.57 -11.07 6.37
N MET A 32 -12.72 -10.31 7.45
CA MET A 32 -13.35 -10.74 8.70
C MET A 32 -14.89 -10.75 8.59
N PRO A 33 -15.62 -11.42 9.50
CA PRO A 33 -17.09 -11.45 9.47
C PRO A 33 -17.78 -10.09 9.59
N ASP A 34 -17.09 -9.10 10.18
CA ASP A 34 -17.52 -7.70 10.26
C ASP A 34 -17.27 -6.93 8.94
N GLY A 35 -16.65 -7.56 7.94
CA GLY A 35 -16.37 -6.98 6.63
C GLY A 35 -15.01 -6.31 6.53
N GLU A 36 -14.23 -6.27 7.62
CA GLU A 36 -12.97 -5.56 7.66
C GLU A 36 -11.78 -6.42 7.21
N PRO A 37 -10.77 -5.82 6.54
CA PRO A 37 -9.68 -6.58 5.96
C PRO A 37 -8.61 -6.94 6.99
N ILE A 38 -7.99 -8.10 6.78
CA ILE A 38 -6.83 -8.59 7.53
C ILE A 38 -5.67 -8.94 6.60
N ILE A 39 -4.43 -8.78 7.06
CA ILE A 39 -3.23 -9.27 6.38
C ILE A 39 -2.28 -9.97 7.35
N VAL A 40 -1.54 -10.99 6.89
CA VAL A 40 -0.49 -11.65 7.69
C VAL A 40 0.54 -10.61 8.14
N HIS A 41 0.88 -10.63 9.42
CA HIS A 41 1.94 -9.75 9.93
C HIS A 41 3.30 -10.28 9.45
N GLU A 42 3.98 -9.48 8.62
CA GLU A 42 5.22 -9.91 7.95
C GLU A 42 6.34 -10.32 8.92
N LEU A 43 6.40 -9.71 10.12
CA LEU A 43 7.37 -10.04 11.16
C LEU A 43 7.03 -11.33 11.93
N ASN A 44 5.75 -11.68 12.02
CA ASN A 44 5.27 -12.85 12.75
C ASN A 44 4.06 -13.47 12.04
N ARG A 45 4.27 -14.61 11.36
CA ARG A 45 3.19 -15.33 10.65
C ARG A 45 2.13 -15.93 11.59
N SER A 46 2.34 -15.86 12.90
CA SER A 46 1.33 -16.19 13.92
C SER A 46 0.41 -15.02 14.26
N GLU A 47 0.62 -13.85 13.65
CA GLU A 47 -0.16 -12.63 13.85
C GLU A 47 -0.76 -12.13 12.54
N TYR A 48 -1.90 -11.45 12.66
CA TYR A 48 -2.57 -10.74 11.58
C TYR A 48 -2.75 -9.27 11.97
N LEU A 49 -2.64 -8.36 11.00
CA LEU A 49 -3.07 -6.98 11.16
C LEU A 49 -4.52 -6.88 10.70
N HIS A 50 -5.39 -6.37 11.56
CA HIS A 50 -6.80 -6.09 11.30
C HIS A 50 -7.00 -4.59 11.17
N PHE A 51 -7.50 -4.14 10.03
CA PHE A 51 -7.67 -2.71 9.75
C PHE A 51 -9.10 -2.27 10.08
N ASN A 52 -9.25 -1.03 10.52
CA ASN A 52 -10.56 -0.48 10.86
C ASN A 52 -11.42 -0.11 9.65
N SER A 53 -10.81 -0.04 8.47
CA SER A 53 -11.50 0.21 7.21
C SER A 53 -10.74 -0.38 6.02
N LYS A 54 -11.45 -0.63 4.92
CA LYS A 54 -10.86 -0.92 3.61
C LYS A 54 -9.88 0.17 3.15
N ILE A 55 -10.15 1.44 3.43
CA ILE A 55 -9.27 2.56 3.03
C ILE A 55 -7.96 2.54 3.82
N ASP A 56 -7.99 2.21 5.11
CA ASP A 56 -6.77 2.06 5.94
C ASP A 56 -5.88 0.93 5.42
N TYR A 57 -6.49 -0.19 5.05
CA TYR A 57 -5.80 -1.30 4.41
C TYR A 57 -5.18 -0.91 3.08
N ILE A 58 -5.92 -0.22 2.20
CA ILE A 58 -5.39 0.26 0.92
C ILE A 58 -4.20 1.20 1.16
N GLY A 59 -4.32 2.14 2.12
CA GLY A 59 -3.25 3.05 2.50
C GLY A 59 -1.99 2.30 2.98
N TYR A 60 -2.16 1.28 3.82
CA TYR A 60 -1.07 0.41 4.26
C TYR A 60 -0.39 -0.29 3.08
N VAL A 61 -1.17 -0.92 2.19
CA VAL A 61 -0.63 -1.64 1.03
C VAL A 61 0.12 -0.69 0.10
N LEU A 62 -0.39 0.51 -0.15
CA LEU A 62 0.29 1.52 -0.97
C LEU A 62 1.61 1.99 -0.32
N ALA A 63 1.61 2.25 0.99
CA ALA A 63 2.83 2.60 1.70
C ALA A 63 3.88 1.47 1.65
N TYR A 64 3.43 0.21 1.73
CA TYR A 64 4.28 -0.97 1.56
C TYR A 64 4.86 -1.04 0.15
N LEU A 65 4.03 -0.97 -0.89
CA LEU A 65 4.43 -1.16 -2.29
C LEU A 65 5.42 -0.10 -2.77
N PHE A 66 5.21 1.16 -2.35
CA PHE A 66 6.08 2.26 -2.71
C PHE A 66 7.19 2.52 -1.67
N GLY A 67 7.33 1.66 -0.66
CA GLY A 67 8.41 1.73 0.31
C GLY A 67 9.78 1.45 -0.32
N ASP A 68 10.85 1.95 0.30
CA ASP A 68 12.24 1.79 -0.19
C ASP A 68 12.63 0.33 -0.43
N GLU A 69 12.13 -0.57 0.42
CA GLU A 69 12.50 -1.97 0.44
C GLU A 69 11.72 -2.79 -0.61
N ASN A 70 10.58 -2.30 -1.12
CA ASN A 70 9.63 -3.12 -1.90
C ASN A 70 9.36 -2.60 -3.31
N ILE A 71 9.68 -1.34 -3.62
CA ILE A 71 9.47 -0.78 -4.96
C ILE A 71 10.25 -1.57 -6.05
N SER A 72 11.29 -2.29 -5.63
CA SER A 72 12.13 -3.15 -6.46
C SER A 72 11.67 -4.61 -6.57
N THR A 73 10.61 -4.99 -5.84
CA THR A 73 10.20 -6.41 -5.69
C THR A 73 8.96 -6.77 -6.50
N ASP A 74 8.10 -5.80 -6.83
CA ASP A 74 6.95 -6.04 -7.71
C ASP A 74 7.31 -5.67 -9.16
N GLU A 75 7.41 -6.68 -10.03
CA GLU A 75 7.84 -6.50 -11.42
C GLU A 75 6.97 -5.52 -12.21
N ARG A 76 5.66 -5.44 -11.91
CA ARG A 76 4.75 -4.54 -12.64
C ARG A 76 4.93 -3.10 -12.20
N ILE A 77 5.00 -2.88 -10.88
CA ILE A 77 5.30 -1.57 -10.33
C ILE A 77 6.69 -1.13 -10.79
N LEU A 78 7.66 -2.02 -10.77
CA LEU A 78 9.02 -1.74 -11.22
C LEU A 78 9.06 -1.37 -12.70
N ALA A 79 8.31 -2.07 -13.57
CA ALA A 79 8.23 -1.73 -14.99
C ALA A 79 7.70 -0.30 -15.20
N PHE A 80 6.58 0.07 -14.54
CA PHE A 80 6.03 1.42 -14.62
C PHE A 80 6.97 2.48 -14.03
N MET A 81 7.58 2.20 -12.87
CA MET A 81 8.51 3.12 -12.22
C MET A 81 9.79 3.33 -13.03
N SER A 82 10.28 2.31 -13.73
CA SER A 82 11.49 2.39 -14.57
C SER A 82 11.24 3.18 -15.86
N GLU A 83 10.03 3.09 -16.43
CA GLU A 83 9.69 3.75 -17.69
C GLU A 83 9.16 5.17 -17.50
N PHE A 84 8.34 5.42 -16.46
CA PHE A 84 7.59 6.67 -16.29
C PHE A 84 7.81 7.37 -14.95
N GLU A 85 8.65 6.81 -14.07
CA GLU A 85 8.81 7.25 -12.67
C GLU A 85 7.50 7.33 -11.86
N ALA A 86 6.44 6.70 -12.37
CA ALA A 86 5.09 6.78 -11.82
C ALA A 86 4.26 5.56 -12.25
N VAL A 87 3.26 5.21 -11.43
CA VAL A 87 2.36 4.08 -11.68
C VAL A 87 0.96 4.60 -12.00
N PRO A 88 0.32 4.17 -13.10
CA PRO A 88 -1.07 4.52 -13.37
C PRO A 88 -2.01 3.97 -12.28
N VAL A 89 -2.89 4.81 -11.74
CA VAL A 89 -3.85 4.41 -10.69
C VAL A 89 -4.71 3.23 -11.15
N LYS A 90 -5.11 3.23 -12.42
CA LYS A 90 -5.90 2.17 -13.06
C LYS A 90 -5.22 0.79 -13.10
N ALA A 91 -3.90 0.73 -12.95
CA ALA A 91 -3.15 -0.54 -12.95
C ALA A 91 -3.04 -1.17 -11.55
N LEU A 92 -3.11 -0.34 -10.49
CA LEU A 92 -2.92 -0.77 -9.11
C LEU A 92 -3.94 -1.82 -8.61
N PRO A 93 -5.25 -1.79 -8.99
CA PRO A 93 -6.20 -2.83 -8.61
C PRO A 93 -5.80 -4.26 -8.99
N GLN A 94 -4.91 -4.42 -9.98
CA GLN A 94 -4.44 -5.75 -10.42
C GLN A 94 -3.38 -6.36 -9.49
N HIS A 95 -2.87 -5.60 -8.52
CA HIS A 95 -1.94 -6.10 -7.51
C HIS A 95 -2.66 -7.10 -6.58
N PRO A 96 -2.09 -8.28 -6.27
CA PRO A 96 -2.78 -9.32 -5.49
C PRO A 96 -3.39 -8.82 -4.17
N LYS A 97 -2.64 -8.02 -3.40
CA LYS A 97 -3.12 -7.46 -2.13
C LYS A 97 -4.30 -6.47 -2.30
N LEU A 98 -4.35 -5.72 -3.41
CA LEU A 98 -5.44 -4.76 -3.69
C LEU A 98 -6.65 -5.45 -4.34
N LYS A 99 -6.39 -6.45 -5.19
CA LYS A 99 -7.42 -7.30 -5.81
C LYS A 99 -8.20 -8.11 -4.78
N ALA A 100 -7.52 -8.58 -3.73
CA ALA A 100 -8.14 -9.38 -2.66
C ALA A 100 -9.27 -8.65 -1.91
N VAL A 101 -9.25 -7.31 -1.91
CA VAL A 101 -10.29 -6.48 -1.27
C VAL A 101 -11.19 -5.77 -2.30
N ASP A 102 -11.10 -6.15 -3.59
CA ASP A 102 -11.80 -5.47 -4.69
C ASP A 102 -11.58 -3.95 -4.67
N ALA A 103 -10.32 -3.51 -4.58
CA ALA A 103 -9.99 -2.09 -4.53
C ALA A 103 -10.26 -1.39 -5.87
N TYR A 104 -11.01 -0.29 -5.83
CA TYR A 104 -11.31 0.55 -6.99
C TYR A 104 -10.28 1.67 -7.15
N PRO A 105 -10.05 2.16 -8.39
CA PRO A 105 -9.16 3.30 -8.64
C PRO A 105 -9.43 4.53 -7.77
N TRP A 106 -10.70 4.87 -7.54
CA TRP A 106 -11.08 6.02 -6.72
C TRP A 106 -10.75 5.82 -5.22
N GLU A 107 -10.82 4.60 -4.69
CA GLU A 107 -10.43 4.27 -3.31
C GLU A 107 -8.92 4.41 -3.13
N ILE A 108 -8.15 3.99 -4.15
CA ILE A 108 -6.70 4.12 -4.19
C ILE A 108 -6.30 5.60 -4.22
N ALA A 109 -6.92 6.39 -5.12
CA ALA A 109 -6.69 7.83 -5.19
C ALA A 109 -7.03 8.53 -3.85
N ASN A 110 -8.12 8.11 -3.19
CA ASN A 110 -8.51 8.64 -1.89
C ASN A 110 -7.52 8.27 -0.79
N ALA A 111 -7.09 7.00 -0.73
CA ALA A 111 -6.10 6.53 0.25
C ALA A 111 -4.76 7.26 0.11
N VAL A 112 -4.29 7.52 -1.13
CA VAL A 112 -3.09 8.34 -1.37
C VAL A 112 -3.25 9.73 -0.76
N LYS A 113 -4.37 10.40 -1.04
CA LYS A 113 -4.62 11.78 -0.57
C LYS A 113 -4.75 11.88 0.96
N LEU A 114 -5.33 10.87 1.60
CA LEU A 114 -5.67 10.91 3.02
C LEU A 114 -4.60 10.31 3.94
N LEU A 115 -3.92 9.23 3.50
CA LEU A 115 -3.18 8.36 4.42
C LEU A 115 -1.69 8.18 4.08
N VAL A 116 -1.28 8.50 2.85
CA VAL A 116 0.06 8.16 2.35
C VAL A 116 0.81 9.42 1.89
N PRO A 117 1.29 10.26 2.82
CA PRO A 117 1.86 11.58 2.51
C PRO A 117 3.13 11.54 1.64
N GLN A 118 3.80 10.40 1.58
CA GLN A 118 4.96 10.17 0.72
C GLN A 118 4.60 9.92 -0.75
N LEU A 119 3.31 9.81 -1.08
CA LEU A 119 2.82 9.60 -2.43
C LEU A 119 2.13 10.85 -2.95
N HIS A 120 2.44 11.19 -4.19
CA HIS A 120 1.77 12.25 -4.94
C HIS A 120 0.91 11.63 -6.03
N ILE A 121 -0.32 12.13 -6.17
CA ILE A 121 -1.21 11.81 -7.27
C ILE A 121 -1.35 13.02 -8.20
N PHE A 122 -1.24 12.79 -9.49
CA PHE A 122 -1.34 13.81 -10.54
C PHE A 122 -1.95 13.21 -11.80
N GLU A 123 -2.44 14.04 -12.70
CA GLU A 123 -3.11 13.61 -13.93
C GLU A 123 -2.31 14.04 -15.16
N ILE A 124 -2.17 13.12 -16.13
CA ILE A 124 -1.61 13.42 -17.46
C ILE A 124 -2.67 13.16 -18.51
N SER A 125 -2.91 14.15 -19.38
CA SER A 125 -3.84 14.03 -20.51
C SER A 125 -3.49 12.84 -21.40
N GLY A 126 -4.49 12.01 -21.70
CA GLY A 126 -4.33 10.78 -22.50
C GLY A 126 -3.82 9.55 -21.72
N VAL A 127 -3.32 9.72 -20.49
CA VAL A 127 -2.83 8.62 -19.64
C VAL A 127 -3.78 8.37 -18.46
N GLY A 128 -4.27 9.43 -17.82
CA GLY A 128 -5.12 9.42 -16.63
C GLY A 128 -4.34 9.75 -15.34
N GLU A 129 -4.91 9.39 -14.19
CA GLU A 129 -4.27 9.59 -12.88
C GLU A 129 -3.07 8.63 -12.69
N LEU A 130 -1.98 9.19 -12.19
CA LEU A 130 -0.72 8.53 -11.88
C LEU A 130 -0.33 8.78 -10.43
N VAL A 131 0.35 7.81 -9.83
CA VAL A 131 0.93 7.90 -8.48
C VAL A 131 2.43 7.81 -8.58
N LYS A 132 3.11 8.78 -7.97
CA LYS A 132 4.57 8.83 -7.85
C LYS A 132 4.95 8.95 -6.39
N ARG A 133 6.07 8.33 -6.02
CA ARG A 133 6.69 8.57 -4.72
C ARG A 133 7.43 9.91 -4.72
N ILE A 134 7.17 10.75 -3.73
CA ILE A 134 7.98 11.93 -3.47
C ILE A 134 9.23 11.47 -2.69
N PRO A 135 10.44 11.80 -3.15
CA PRO A 135 11.64 11.57 -2.36
C PRO A 135 11.48 12.23 -0.98
N SER A 136 11.80 11.51 0.09
CA SER A 136 11.74 12.02 1.47
C SER A 136 12.67 13.22 1.71
N VAL A 137 13.58 13.49 0.77
CA VAL A 137 14.34 14.73 0.67
C VAL A 137 13.73 15.55 -0.46
N LEU A 138 12.94 16.57 -0.13
CA LEU A 138 12.60 17.61 -1.11
C LEU A 138 13.92 18.09 -1.75
N PRO A 139 14.03 18.14 -3.09
CA PRO A 139 15.23 18.66 -3.73
C PRO A 139 15.51 20.06 -3.17
N LYS A 140 16.79 20.40 -2.98
CA LYS A 140 17.17 21.70 -2.37
C LYS A 140 16.53 22.92 -3.08
N SER A 141 16.12 22.77 -4.34
CA SER A 141 15.37 23.75 -5.13
C SER A 141 13.94 24.03 -4.65
N ALA A 142 13.36 23.18 -3.80
CA ALA A 142 12.05 23.40 -3.19
C ALA A 142 12.12 24.23 -1.89
N TYR A 143 13.31 24.47 -1.35
CA TYR A 143 13.50 25.52 -0.35
C TYR A 143 13.67 26.82 -1.13
N THR A 144 12.60 27.61 -1.19
CA THR A 144 12.75 29.02 -1.55
C THR A 144 13.66 29.63 -0.50
N GLU A 145 14.93 29.86 -0.84
CA GLU A 145 15.82 30.65 0.00
C GLU A 145 15.11 31.99 0.23
N SER A 146 14.59 32.16 1.44
CA SER A 146 14.06 33.44 1.88
C SER A 146 15.27 34.35 2.01
N GLN A 147 15.45 35.23 1.02
CA GLN A 147 16.42 36.33 1.07
C GLN A 147 16.03 37.34 2.14
#